data_AF-A0A495X4A4-F1
#
_entry.id   AF-A0A495X4A4-F1
#
_cell.length_a   1.000
_cell.length_b   1.000
_cell.length_c   1.000
_cell.angle_alpha   90.00
_cell.angle_beta   90.00
_cell.angle_gamma   90.00
#
_symmetry.space_group_name_H-M   'P 1'
#
loop_
_entity.id
_entity.type
_entity.pdbx_description
1 polymer ?
#
loop_
_entity_poly.entity_id
_entity_poly.type
_entity_poly.pdbx_seq_one_letter_code
_entity_poly.pdbx_strand_id
1 'polypeptide(L)' 'MTPDEAVALLTDPESPAEDRYQAHADLTAAAASGDREAEAALHYLRWNRSGRTACDAD' A
#
# COMPACT_ATOMS: atom_id res chain seq x y z
N MET A 1 -2.35 12.84 -1.12
CA MET A 1 -2.45 11.52 -1.76
C MET A 1 -3.42 10.70 -0.95
N THR A 2 -4.39 10.08 -1.59
CA THR A 2 -5.32 9.15 -0.93
C THR A 2 -4.68 7.76 -0.80
N PRO A 3 -5.17 6.90 0.13
CA PRO A 3 -4.69 5.53 0.25
C PRO A 3 -4.80 4.73 -1.06
N ASP A 4 -5.88 4.90 -1.82
CA ASP A 4 -6.09 4.19 -3.09
C ASP A 4 -5.09 4.63 -4.18
N GLU A 5 -4.81 5.92 -4.29
CA GLU A 5 -3.78 6.44 -5.21
C GLU A 5 -2.38 5.91 -4.85
N ALA A 6 -2.07 5.83 -3.55
CA ALA A 6 -0.81 5.27 -3.07
C ALA A 6 -0.70 3.77 -3.40
N VAL A 7 -1.77 3.00 -3.22
CA VAL A 7 -1.81 1.57 -3.61
C VAL A 7 -1.61 1.40 -5.12
N ALA A 8 -2.24 2.22 -5.95
CA ALA A 8 -2.08 2.18 -7.39
C ALA A 8 -0.61 2.40 -7.79
N LEU A 9 0.05 3.43 -7.25
CA LEU A 9 1.48 3.70 -7.49
C LEU A 9 2.38 2.55 -7.01
N LEU A 10 2.08 1.97 -5.84
CA LEU A 10 2.92 0.94 -5.23
C LEU A 10 2.79 -0.44 -5.88
N THR A 11 1.69 -0.68 -6.59
CA THR A 11 1.43 -1.93 -7.33
C THR A 11 1.79 -1.84 -8.81
N ASP A 12 1.98 -0.63 -9.34
CA ASP A 12 2.43 -0.41 -10.71
C ASP A 12 3.94 -0.63 -10.86
N PRO A 13 4.40 -1.60 -11.68
CA PRO A 13 5.82 -1.84 -11.92
C PRO A 13 6.50 -0.73 -12.73
N GLU A 14 5.75 0.03 -13.53
CA GLU A 14 6.28 1.10 -14.41
C GLU A 14 6.48 2.41 -13.65
N SER A 15 5.84 2.56 -12.49
CA SER A 15 5.98 3.74 -11.64
C SER A 15 7.43 3.96 -11.17
N PRO A 16 7.95 5.20 -11.26
CA PRO A 16 9.30 5.54 -10.83
C PRO A 16 9.56 5.11 -9.38
N ALA A 17 10.80 4.69 -9.09
CA ALA A 17 11.16 4.25 -7.74
C ALA A 17 10.95 5.35 -6.69
N GLU A 18 11.28 6.60 -7.03
CA GLU A 18 11.11 7.77 -6.15
C GLU A 18 9.64 8.00 -5.77
N ASP A 19 8.73 7.95 -6.75
CA ASP A 19 7.29 8.11 -6.52
C ASP A 19 6.74 6.99 -5.64
N ARG A 20 7.19 5.75 -5.86
CA ARG A 20 6.84 4.61 -4.99
C ARG A 20 7.37 4.77 -3.58
N TYR A 21 8.60 5.27 -3.41
CA TYR A 21 9.13 5.57 -2.08
C TYR A 21 8.32 6.64 -1.36
N GLN A 22 7.99 7.73 -2.05
CA GLN A 22 7.20 8.82 -1.47
C GLN A 22 5.79 8.35 -1.10
N ALA A 23 5.10 7.62 -2.01
CA ALA A 23 3.78 7.07 -1.75
C ALA A 23 3.77 6.13 -0.52
N HIS A 24 4.80 5.29 -0.38
CA HIS A 24 4.94 4.43 0.80
C HIS A 24 5.17 5.24 2.09
N ALA A 25 5.99 6.29 2.04
CA ALA A 25 6.27 7.15 3.19
C ALA A 25 5.00 7.90 3.65
N ASP A 26 4.26 8.49 2.71
CA ASP A 26 3.01 9.20 2.97
C ASP A 26 1.96 8.27 3.59
N LEU A 27 1.80 7.07 3.02
CA LEU A 27 0.85 6.07 3.52
C LEU A 27 1.22 5.58 4.93
N THR A 28 2.52 5.39 5.19
CA THR A 28 3.02 5.01 6.52
C THR A 28 2.78 6.10 7.55
N ALA A 29 3.00 7.37 7.19
CA ALA A 29 2.75 8.51 8.07
C ALA A 29 1.26 8.66 8.38
N ALA A 30 0.38 8.48 7.40
CA ALA A 30 -1.07 8.50 7.60
C ALA A 30 -1.52 7.39 8.56
N ALA A 31 -1.07 6.15 8.33
CA ALA A 31 -1.36 5.03 9.24
C ALA A 31 -0.85 5.29 10.66
N ALA A 32 0.37 5.82 10.82
CA ALA A 32 0.92 6.18 12.12
C ALA A 32 0.13 7.29 12.84
N SER A 33 -0.62 8.12 12.10
CA SER A 33 -1.52 9.12 12.65
C SER A 33 -2.91 8.58 13.06
N GLY A 34 -3.15 7.27 12.85
CA GLY A 34 -4.41 6.59 13.18
C GLY A 34 -5.43 6.53 12.02
N ASP A 35 -4.99 6.80 10.79
CA ASP A 35 -5.83 6.62 9.60
C ASP A 35 -6.03 5.13 9.30
N ARG A 36 -7.27 4.66 9.53
CA ARG A 36 -7.65 3.26 9.34
C ARG A 36 -7.63 2.82 7.87
N GLU A 37 -7.88 3.74 6.93
CA GLU A 37 -7.84 3.42 5.50
C GLU A 37 -6.39 3.23 5.06
N ALA A 38 -5.48 4.06 5.56
CA ALA A 38 -4.05 3.89 5.32
C ALA A 38 -3.50 2.59 5.94
N GLU A 39 -3.92 2.24 7.16
CA GLU A 39 -3.58 0.96 7.79
C GLU A 39 -4.08 -0.23 6.94
N ALA A 40 -5.34 -0.20 6.51
CA ALA A 40 -5.92 -1.25 5.67
C ALA A 40 -5.17 -1.39 4.33
N ALA A 41 -4.79 -0.27 3.70
CA ALA A 41 -4.00 -0.25 2.47
C ALA A 41 -2.62 -0.90 2.64
N LEU A 42 -1.90 -0.61 3.73
CA LEU A 42 -0.61 -1.25 4.04
C LEU A 42 -0.77 -2.77 4.26
N HIS A 43 -1.83 -3.18 4.96
CA HIS A 43 -2.16 -4.59 5.15
C HIS A 43 -2.42 -5.30 3.82
N TYR A 44 -3.21 -4.68 2.93
CA TYR A 44 -3.48 -5.19 1.59
C TYR A 44 -2.18 -5.33 0.77
N LEU A 45 -1.33 -4.30 0.75
CA LEU A 45 -0.06 -4.33 0.02
C LEU A 45 0.85 -5.46 0.49
N ARG A 46 0.93 -5.68 1.80
CA ARG A 46 1.68 -6.81 2.38
C ARG A 46 1.11 -8.16 1.94
N TRP A 47 -0.21 -8.29 1.93
CA TRP A 47 -0.89 -9.51 1.49
C TRP A 47 -0.67 -9.75 -0.01
N ASN A 48 -0.92 -8.76 -0.86
CA ASN A 48 -0.75 -8.84 -2.32
C ASN A 48 0.70 -9.26 -2.68
N ARG A 49 1.69 -8.66 -2.03
CA ARG A 49 3.11 -8.96 -2.26
C ARG A 49 3.55 -10.36 -1.79
N SER A 50 2.76 -11.00 -0.91
CA SER A 50 3.08 -12.35 -0.40
C SER A 50 2.77 -13.47 -1.39
N GLY A 51 2.14 -13.16 -2.53
CA GLY A 51 1.69 -14.17 -3.50
C GLY A 51 0.56 -15.07 -2.98
N ARG A 52 0.05 -14.80 -1.77
CA ARG A 52 -1.13 -15.46 -1.22
C ARG A 52 -2.34 -15.09 -2.07
N THR A 53 -3.06 -16.11 -2.49
CA THR A 53 -4.31 -15.94 -3.22
C THR A 53 -5.46 -15.75 -2.23
N ALA A 54 -6.62 -15.32 -2.72
CA ALA A 54 -7.83 -15.21 -1.89
C ALA A 54 -8.20 -16.54 -1.20
N CYS A 55 -7.76 -17.68 -1.76
CA CYS A 55 -7.93 -19.00 -1.18
C CYS A 55 -6.99 -19.30 0.00
N ASP A 56 -5.94 -18.50 0.20
CA ASP A 56 -4.96 -18.67 1.28
C ASP A 56 -5.26 -17.77 2.49
N ALA A 57 -6.44 -17.15 2.54
CA ALA A 57 -6.83 -16.18 3.57
C ALA A 57 -7.55 -16.79 4.79
N ASP A 58 -7.68 -18.13 4.83
CA ASP A 58 -8.27 -18.88 5.97
C ASP A 58 -7.44 -18.78 7.26
#